data_AF-A0A1S9AY78-F1
#
_entry.id   AF-A0A1S9AY78-F1
#
_cell.length_a   1.000
_cell.length_b   1.000
_cell.length_c   1.000
_cell.angle_alpha   90.00
_cell.angle_beta   90.00
_cell.angle_gamma   90.00
#
_symmetry.space_group_name_H-M   'P 1'
#
loop_
_entity.id
_entity.type
_entity.pdbx_description
1 polymer ?
#
loop_
_entity_poly.entity_id
_entity_poly.type
_entity_poly.pdbx_seq_one_letter_code
_entity_poly.pdbx_strand_id
1 'polypeptide(L)'
;MSALLLAGCQGQTSEPDAGVPAAAPPPAAAPADTAVVNRTVRNFYAWYGKAISSEGPQTEFQPDFVADAQGRLTLDYRRYFANLRRLHFAESLIRREMATYQPCIDTLRAIPYAQRDSLLDDVDDYEQRDCAFFDSYRWTRSQDRFTGIRLQQTRIMGDSAAVQVQLFEYYPDNEAASRYYFWETPYTVRLTRAAGAWLISDIDFSDKR
;
A
#
# COMPACT_ATOMS: atom_id res chain seq x y z
N MET A 1 6.90 -0.94 -91.47
CA MET A 1 8.31 -1.40 -91.47
C MET A 1 8.84 -1.28 -90.06
N SER A 2 9.35 -2.41 -89.54
CA SER A 2 10.37 -2.63 -88.49
C SER A 2 10.96 -1.39 -87.77
N ALA A 3 11.35 -1.40 -86.49
CA ALA A 3 11.90 -2.49 -85.70
C ALA A 3 11.86 -2.21 -84.19
N LEU A 4 12.03 -3.29 -83.44
CA LEU A 4 12.36 -3.43 -82.00
C LEU A 4 13.44 -2.46 -81.47
N LEU A 5 13.35 -2.14 -80.17
CA LEU A 5 14.49 -2.12 -79.25
C LEU A 5 14.04 -2.46 -77.81
N LEU A 6 14.87 -3.27 -77.16
CA LEU A 6 14.71 -3.96 -75.87
C LEU A 6 15.42 -3.22 -74.71
N ALA A 7 15.08 -3.67 -73.49
CA ALA A 7 15.80 -3.55 -72.19
C ALA A 7 15.72 -2.20 -71.46
N GLY A 8 15.53 -2.11 -70.14
CA GLY A 8 15.49 -3.08 -69.04
C GLY A 8 15.41 -2.33 -67.69
N CYS A 9 15.49 -3.08 -66.57
CA CYS A 9 15.55 -2.68 -65.14
C CYS A 9 14.19 -2.48 -64.43
N GLN A 10 13.95 -2.94 -63.20
CA GLN A 10 14.64 -3.81 -62.23
C GLN A 10 13.57 -4.21 -61.20
N GLY A 11 13.44 -5.48 -60.86
CA GLY A 11 12.52 -5.95 -59.82
C GLY A 11 13.08 -5.67 -58.43
N GLN A 12 12.33 -4.96 -57.60
CA GLN A 12 12.57 -4.89 -56.16
C GLN A 12 11.98 -6.14 -55.51
N THR A 13 12.85 -7.01 -55.01
CA THR A 13 12.49 -8.06 -54.06
C THR A 13 12.49 -7.44 -52.66
N SER A 14 11.31 -7.32 -52.05
CA SER A 14 11.15 -7.02 -50.64
C SER A 14 11.53 -8.26 -49.80
N GLU A 15 12.51 -8.11 -48.90
CA GLU A 15 12.80 -9.09 -47.85
C GLU A 15 11.60 -9.20 -46.90
N PRO A 16 11.26 -10.41 -46.41
CA PRO A 16 10.31 -10.57 -45.32
C PRO A 16 10.94 -10.13 -44.01
N ASP A 17 10.32 -9.13 -43.38
CA ASP A 17 10.63 -8.61 -42.05
C ASP A 17 10.65 -9.77 -41.05
N ALA A 18 11.83 -10.02 -40.46
CA ALA A 18 12.03 -11.05 -39.46
C ALA A 18 11.30 -10.61 -38.19
N GLY A 19 10.05 -11.09 -38.04
CA GLY A 19 9.20 -10.84 -36.89
C GLY A 19 9.98 -11.05 -35.59
N VAL A 20 10.06 -9.98 -34.79
CA VAL A 20 10.62 -10.00 -33.44
C VAL A 20 9.81 -11.05 -32.65
N PRO A 21 10.45 -12.12 -32.13
CA PRO A 21 9.72 -13.13 -31.38
C PRO A 21 9.11 -12.48 -30.14
N ALA A 22 7.79 -12.60 -30.00
CA ALA A 22 7.07 -12.17 -28.81
C ALA A 22 7.74 -12.82 -27.59
N ALA A 23 8.13 -11.99 -26.63
CA ALA A 23 8.73 -12.46 -25.38
C ALA A 23 7.83 -13.53 -24.76
N ALA A 24 8.42 -14.68 -24.43
CA ALA A 24 7.68 -15.77 -23.80
C ALA A 24 6.97 -15.24 -22.54
N PRO A 25 5.70 -15.63 -22.30
CA PRO A 25 5.01 -15.22 -21.09
C PRO A 25 5.83 -15.65 -19.87
N PRO A 26 5.97 -14.80 -18.85
CA PRO A 26 6.74 -15.13 -17.67
C PRO A 26 6.21 -16.43 -17.04
N PRO A 27 7.10 -17.27 -16.48
CA PRO A 27 6.70 -18.54 -15.91
C PRO A 27 5.65 -18.33 -14.82
N ALA A 28 4.62 -19.18 -14.83
CA ALA A 28 3.59 -19.18 -13.80
C ALA A 28 4.24 -19.37 -12.42
N ALA A 29 3.83 -18.55 -11.44
CA ALA A 29 4.40 -18.60 -10.10
C ALA A 29 4.16 -19.96 -9.43
N ALA A 30 5.13 -20.42 -8.64
CA ALA A 30 4.97 -21.65 -7.87
C ALA A 30 3.83 -21.47 -6.85
N PRO A 31 2.95 -22.49 -6.65
CA PRO A 31 1.83 -22.41 -5.70
C PRO A 31 2.22 -21.98 -4.27
N ALA A 32 3.46 -22.28 -3.87
CA ALA A 32 4.03 -21.89 -2.58
C ALA A 32 4.16 -20.36 -2.43
N ASP A 33 4.58 -19.63 -3.48
CA ASP A 33 4.78 -18.18 -3.40
C ASP A 33 3.45 -17.44 -3.24
N THR A 34 2.41 -17.85 -3.97
CA THR A 34 1.05 -17.29 -3.81
C THR A 34 0.55 -17.44 -2.37
N ALA A 35 0.81 -18.60 -1.74
CA ALA A 35 0.41 -18.83 -0.35
C ALA A 35 1.19 -17.95 0.64
N VAL A 36 2.50 -17.72 0.41
CA VAL A 36 3.32 -16.82 1.24
C VAL A 36 2.87 -15.37 1.09
N VAL A 37 2.73 -14.88 -0.16
CA VAL A 37 2.27 -13.53 -0.47
C VAL A 37 0.91 -13.24 0.18
N ASN A 38 -0.07 -14.13 -0.02
CA ASN A 38 -1.41 -13.97 0.54
C ASN A 38 -1.40 -13.98 2.08
N ARG A 39 -0.54 -14.81 2.69
CA ARG A 39 -0.39 -14.86 4.15
C ARG A 39 0.23 -13.57 4.69
N THR A 40 1.25 -13.02 4.03
CA THR A 40 1.86 -11.74 4.41
C THR A 40 0.81 -10.63 4.45
N VAL A 41 -0.01 -10.50 3.40
CA VAL A 41 -1.09 -9.50 3.34
C VAL A 41 -2.14 -9.74 4.42
N ARG A 42 -2.60 -10.98 4.60
CA ARG A 42 -3.60 -11.31 5.65
C ARG A 42 -3.09 -11.03 7.05
N ASN A 43 -1.83 -11.37 7.34
CA ASN A 43 -1.24 -11.14 8.66
C ASN A 43 -1.14 -9.65 8.97
N PHE A 44 -0.76 -8.83 7.99
CA PHE A 44 -0.76 -7.38 8.13
C PHE A 44 -2.16 -6.86 8.48
N TYR A 45 -3.18 -7.16 7.68
CA TYR A 45 -4.54 -6.64 7.91
C TYR A 45 -5.22 -7.22 9.14
N ALA A 46 -4.90 -8.46 9.54
CA ALA A 46 -5.37 -9.04 10.80
C ALA A 46 -4.79 -8.28 12.01
N TRP A 47 -3.49 -7.95 11.98
CA TRP A 47 -2.90 -7.09 13.01
C TRP A 47 -3.49 -5.68 12.96
N TYR A 48 -3.59 -5.07 11.78
CA TYR A 48 -4.05 -3.69 11.63
C TYR A 48 -5.49 -3.52 12.10
N GLY A 49 -6.40 -4.40 11.67
CA GLY A 49 -7.81 -4.40 12.09
C GLY A 49 -7.97 -4.58 13.61
N LYS A 50 -7.12 -5.42 14.23
CA LYS A 50 -7.08 -5.56 15.69
C LYS A 50 -6.55 -4.29 16.36
N ALA A 51 -5.49 -3.69 15.83
CA ALA A 51 -4.84 -2.52 16.42
C ALA A 51 -5.75 -1.27 16.38
N ILE A 52 -6.53 -1.08 15.31
CA ILE A 52 -7.52 0.03 15.23
C ILE A 52 -8.75 -0.20 16.13
N SER A 53 -9.04 -1.46 16.46
CA SER A 53 -10.19 -1.83 17.29
C SER A 53 -9.85 -1.94 18.78
N SER A 54 -8.56 -1.95 19.15
CA SER A 54 -8.17 -2.03 20.55
C SER A 54 -8.39 -0.70 21.24
N GLU A 55 -9.14 -0.72 22.35
CA GLU A 55 -9.30 0.41 23.25
C GLU A 55 -8.02 0.56 24.09
N GLY A 56 -7.40 1.74 24.07
CA GLY A 56 -6.24 2.02 24.92
C GLY A 56 -5.45 3.26 24.48
N PRO A 57 -4.67 3.87 25.40
CA PRO A 57 -3.95 5.12 25.15
C PRO A 57 -2.69 4.95 24.28
N GLN A 58 -2.29 3.73 23.96
CA GLN A 58 -1.11 3.45 23.15
C GLN A 58 -1.51 2.83 21.82
N THR A 59 -1.36 3.60 20.75
CA THR A 59 -1.72 3.14 19.42
C THR A 59 -0.54 2.45 18.77
N GLU A 60 -0.68 1.17 18.42
CA GLU A 60 0.41 0.42 17.78
C GLU A 60 0.56 0.70 16.28
N PHE A 61 -0.43 1.36 15.70
CA PHE A 61 -0.69 1.44 14.27
C PHE A 61 -0.45 2.83 13.68
N GLN A 62 -0.04 3.79 14.51
CA GLN A 62 0.29 5.17 14.15
C GLN A 62 1.32 5.73 15.16
N PRO A 63 1.95 6.88 14.88
CA PRO A 63 2.84 7.54 15.84
C PRO A 63 2.09 8.11 17.05
N ASP A 64 2.77 8.19 18.20
CA ASP A 64 2.26 8.83 19.41
C ASP A 64 2.87 10.23 19.58
N PHE A 65 2.12 11.18 20.12
CA PHE A 65 2.64 12.49 20.50
C PHE A 65 3.49 12.39 21.78
N VAL A 66 4.72 12.91 21.74
CA VAL A 66 5.66 12.90 22.87
C VAL A 66 6.44 14.21 23.01
N ALA A 67 7.13 14.38 24.13
CA ALA A 67 8.10 15.46 24.32
C ALA A 67 9.46 15.07 23.73
N ASP A 68 10.11 15.99 23.01
CA ASP A 68 11.51 15.87 22.65
C ASP A 68 12.44 16.22 23.83
N ALA A 69 13.76 16.16 23.59
CA ALA A 69 14.77 16.45 24.60
C ALA A 69 14.73 17.90 25.13
N GLN A 70 14.07 18.82 24.41
CA GLN A 70 13.88 20.21 24.76
C GLN A 70 12.48 20.48 25.33
N GLY A 71 11.65 19.45 25.53
CA GLY A 71 10.28 19.58 26.02
C GLY A 71 9.30 20.12 24.98
N ARG A 72 9.66 20.11 23.69
CA ARG A 72 8.76 20.46 22.57
C ARG A 72 7.99 19.24 22.10
N LEU A 73 6.82 19.48 21.52
CA LEU A 73 5.97 18.45 20.99
C LEU A 73 6.60 17.84 19.72
N THR A 74 6.57 16.51 19.61
CA THR A 74 7.06 15.73 18.47
C THR A 74 6.31 14.39 18.40
N LEU A 75 6.70 13.52 17.47
CA LEU A 75 6.12 12.18 17.29
C LEU A 75 7.12 11.08 17.63
N ASP A 76 6.67 10.05 18.36
CA ASP A 76 7.37 8.78 18.53
C ASP A 76 6.83 7.73 17.56
N TYR A 77 7.65 7.35 16.59
CA TYR A 77 7.35 6.36 15.57
C TYR A 77 8.01 4.99 15.81
N ARG A 78 8.73 4.81 16.94
CA ARG A 78 9.54 3.60 17.17
C ARG A 78 8.69 2.33 17.16
N ARG A 79 7.59 2.31 17.91
CA ARG A 79 6.69 1.15 18.00
C ARG A 79 5.99 0.89 16.67
N TYR A 80 5.44 1.94 16.06
CA TYR A 80 4.75 1.87 14.78
C TYR A 80 5.64 1.26 13.69
N PHE A 81 6.84 1.79 13.47
CA PHE A 81 7.73 1.28 12.43
C PHE A 81 8.37 -0.07 12.78
N ALA A 82 8.57 -0.39 14.07
CA ALA A 82 8.97 -1.74 14.48
C ALA A 82 7.89 -2.77 14.09
N ASN A 83 6.61 -2.42 14.26
CA ASN A 83 5.50 -3.28 13.85
C ASN A 83 5.44 -3.45 12.33
N LEU A 84 5.59 -2.37 11.55
CA LEU A 84 5.62 -2.48 10.08
C LEU A 84 6.74 -3.39 9.59
N ARG A 85 7.95 -3.29 10.17
CA ARG A 85 9.07 -4.21 9.87
C ARG A 85 8.74 -5.66 10.17
N ARG A 86 8.18 -5.92 11.36
CA ARG A 86 7.73 -7.26 11.77
C ARG A 86 6.66 -7.82 10.84
N LEU A 87 5.88 -6.95 10.19
CA LEU A 87 4.83 -7.30 9.23
C LEU A 87 5.31 -7.22 7.77
N HIS A 88 6.62 -7.32 7.57
CA HIS A 88 7.25 -7.40 6.27
C HIS A 88 7.04 -6.16 5.39
N PHE A 89 6.95 -4.96 5.94
CA PHE A 89 7.03 -3.75 5.13
C PHE A 89 8.47 -3.55 4.65
N ALA A 90 8.64 -3.19 3.38
CA ALA A 90 9.93 -2.82 2.85
C ALA A 90 10.45 -1.53 3.50
N GLU A 91 11.74 -1.46 3.80
CA GLU A 91 12.35 -0.24 4.37
C GLU A 91 12.16 0.99 3.46
N SER A 92 12.07 0.79 2.14
CA SER A 92 11.75 1.87 1.21
C SER A 92 10.35 2.44 1.44
N LEU A 93 9.35 1.61 1.74
CA LEU A 93 8.00 2.06 2.09
C LEU A 93 7.99 2.75 3.47
N ILE A 94 8.67 2.18 4.46
CA ILE A 94 8.78 2.78 5.79
C ILE A 94 9.44 4.16 5.74
N ARG A 95 10.49 4.35 4.92
CA ARG A 95 11.11 5.67 4.75
C ARG A 95 10.17 6.68 4.08
N ARG A 96 9.38 6.27 3.09
CA ARG A 96 8.36 7.14 2.47
C ARG A 96 7.32 7.54 3.51
N GLU A 97 6.86 6.58 4.31
CA GLU A 97 5.91 6.82 5.39
C GLU A 97 6.47 7.76 6.47
N MET A 98 7.72 7.60 6.87
CA MET A 98 8.36 8.52 7.81
C MET A 98 8.39 9.96 7.29
N ALA A 99 8.67 10.13 5.99
CA ALA A 99 8.73 11.45 5.37
C ALA A 99 7.37 12.16 5.33
N THR A 100 6.24 11.45 5.36
CA THR A 100 4.91 12.08 5.37
C THR A 100 4.61 12.81 6.67
N TYR A 101 5.29 12.47 7.76
CA TYR A 101 5.12 13.13 9.07
C TYR A 101 5.99 14.37 9.26
N GLN A 102 6.93 14.64 8.35
CA GLN A 102 7.90 15.73 8.53
C GLN A 102 7.23 17.12 8.64
N PRO A 103 6.25 17.48 7.79
CA PRO A 103 5.54 18.77 7.93
C PRO A 103 4.91 18.94 9.30
N CYS A 104 4.18 17.93 9.79
CA CYS A 104 3.63 17.91 11.14
C CYS A 104 4.71 18.11 12.20
N ILE A 105 5.81 17.35 12.16
CA ILE A 105 6.89 17.49 13.14
C ILE A 105 7.47 18.92 13.16
N ASP A 106 7.60 19.55 12.00
CA ASP A 106 8.13 20.91 11.92
C ASP A 106 7.17 21.95 12.53
N THR A 107 5.86 21.77 12.43
CA THR A 107 4.87 22.63 13.09
C THR A 107 4.79 22.38 14.60
N LEU A 108 4.88 21.12 15.04
CA LEU A 108 4.78 20.73 16.45
C LEU A 108 5.94 21.27 17.30
N ARG A 109 7.15 21.42 16.74
CA ARG A 109 8.34 21.90 17.47
C ARG A 109 8.17 23.30 18.08
N ALA A 110 7.24 24.10 17.58
CA ALA A 110 6.93 25.41 18.15
C ALA A 110 6.14 25.30 19.48
N ILE A 111 5.49 24.17 19.73
CA ILE A 111 4.57 23.95 20.86
C ILE A 111 5.31 23.25 22.02
N PRO A 112 5.31 23.82 23.24
CA PRO A 112 5.72 23.09 24.43
C PRO A 112 4.81 21.88 24.67
N TYR A 113 5.36 20.70 24.95
CA TYR A 113 4.56 19.47 25.14
C TYR A 113 3.49 19.62 26.22
N ALA A 114 3.81 20.34 27.30
CA ALA A 114 2.87 20.61 28.40
C ALA A 114 1.61 21.42 27.99
N GLN A 115 1.64 22.05 26.81
CA GLN A 115 0.51 22.83 26.26
C GLN A 115 -0.28 22.05 25.20
N ARG A 116 0.06 20.78 24.92
CA ARG A 116 -0.58 19.95 23.88
C ARG A 116 -2.11 19.99 24.01
N ASP A 117 -2.63 19.57 25.15
CA ASP A 117 -4.08 19.42 25.36
C ASP A 117 -4.83 20.76 25.40
N SER A 118 -4.12 21.89 25.61
CA SER A 118 -4.72 23.22 25.58
C SER A 118 -4.68 23.90 24.21
N LEU A 119 -3.88 23.39 23.27
CA LEU A 119 -3.66 23.97 21.94
C LEU A 119 -4.04 23.05 20.79
N LEU A 120 -4.36 21.78 21.09
CA LEU A 120 -4.73 20.74 20.17
C LEU A 120 -5.92 19.97 20.78
N ASP A 121 -7.00 20.68 21.02
CA ASP A 121 -8.19 20.18 21.74
C ASP A 121 -9.25 19.63 20.77
N ASP A 122 -9.23 20.09 19.51
CA ASP A 122 -10.09 19.57 18.45
C ASP A 122 -9.30 19.05 17.24
N VAL A 123 -10.01 18.44 16.28
CA VAL A 123 -9.43 17.90 15.05
C VAL A 123 -8.88 19.02 14.16
N ASP A 124 -9.59 20.15 14.07
CA ASP A 124 -9.24 21.30 13.23
C ASP A 124 -7.86 21.87 13.61
N ASP A 125 -7.50 21.87 14.89
CA ASP A 125 -6.20 22.29 15.40
C ASP A 125 -5.05 21.46 14.82
N TYR A 126 -5.26 20.15 14.64
CA TYR A 126 -4.26 19.27 14.03
C TYR A 126 -4.25 19.38 12.51
N GLU A 127 -5.42 19.52 11.86
CA GLU A 127 -5.53 19.73 10.41
C GLU A 127 -4.74 20.97 9.97
N GLN A 128 -4.90 22.09 10.68
CA GLN A 128 -4.20 23.34 10.41
C GLN A 128 -2.66 23.24 10.58
N ARG A 129 -2.17 22.14 11.12
CA ARG A 129 -0.75 21.89 11.44
C ARG A 129 -0.15 20.75 10.64
N ASP A 130 -0.85 20.26 9.61
CA ASP A 130 -0.49 19.08 8.81
C ASP A 130 -0.39 17.79 9.65
N CYS A 131 -1.04 17.73 10.81
CA CYS A 131 -1.00 16.62 11.76
C CYS A 131 -2.26 15.73 11.75
N ALA A 132 -3.13 15.91 10.76
CA ALA A 132 -4.37 15.16 10.51
C ALA A 132 -4.17 13.70 10.06
N PHE A 133 -3.09 13.05 10.48
CA PHE A 133 -2.80 11.66 10.09
C PHE A 133 -3.68 10.62 10.81
N PHE A 134 -4.53 11.06 11.74
CA PHE A 134 -5.50 10.23 12.47
C PHE A 134 -6.94 10.39 11.95
N ASP A 135 -7.21 11.31 11.02
CA ASP A 135 -8.54 11.52 10.43
C ASP A 135 -9.02 10.34 9.59
N SER A 136 -8.08 9.49 9.19
CA SER A 136 -8.36 8.21 8.55
C SER A 136 -7.32 7.18 8.92
N TYR A 137 -7.72 5.91 8.92
CA TYR A 137 -6.81 4.80 9.10
C TYR A 137 -5.87 4.72 7.89
N ARG A 138 -4.61 5.09 8.10
CA ARG A 138 -3.54 5.21 7.10
C ARG A 138 -3.52 4.11 6.03
N TRP A 139 -3.64 2.84 6.42
CA TRP A 139 -3.45 1.69 5.52
C TRP A 139 -4.75 1.14 4.91
N THR A 140 -5.87 1.81 5.13
CA THR A 140 -7.17 1.55 4.47
C THR A 140 -7.76 2.80 3.81
N ARG A 141 -7.31 3.99 4.23
CA ARG A 141 -7.87 5.31 3.89
C ARG A 141 -9.36 5.42 4.22
N SER A 142 -9.82 4.67 5.21
CA SER A 142 -11.19 4.69 5.69
C SER A 142 -11.24 5.33 7.08
N GLN A 143 -12.35 5.95 7.43
CA GLN A 143 -12.65 6.40 8.79
C GLN A 143 -13.25 5.25 9.62
N ASP A 144 -13.78 4.24 8.94
CA ASP A 144 -14.45 3.11 9.54
C ASP A 144 -13.47 1.99 9.86
N ARG A 145 -13.78 1.29 10.95
CA ARG A 145 -13.11 0.03 11.28
C ARG A 145 -13.57 -1.04 10.30
N PHE A 146 -12.84 -2.16 10.26
CA PHE A 146 -13.21 -3.30 9.44
C PHE A 146 -13.04 -4.59 10.24
N THR A 147 -13.80 -5.62 9.89
CA THR A 147 -13.69 -6.93 10.54
C THR A 147 -12.70 -7.85 9.84
N GLY A 148 -12.52 -7.68 8.52
CA GLY A 148 -11.53 -8.46 7.79
C GLY A 148 -11.34 -8.04 6.35
N ILE A 149 -10.63 -8.89 5.61
CA ILE A 149 -10.33 -8.67 4.19
C ILE A 149 -10.64 -9.88 3.33
N ARG A 150 -11.06 -9.62 2.10
CA ARG A 150 -11.12 -10.58 1.00
C ARG A 150 -9.96 -10.31 0.04
N LEU A 151 -9.19 -11.36 -0.27
CA LEU A 151 -8.23 -11.33 -1.37
C LEU A 151 -8.96 -11.79 -2.63
N GLN A 152 -9.04 -10.94 -3.65
CA GLN A 152 -9.78 -11.24 -4.87
C GLN A 152 -8.88 -11.87 -5.94
N GLN A 153 -7.71 -11.26 -6.16
CA GLN A 153 -6.76 -11.70 -7.16
C GLN A 153 -5.33 -11.51 -6.66
N THR A 154 -4.48 -12.50 -6.92
CA THR A 154 -3.04 -12.41 -6.67
C THR A 154 -2.30 -12.67 -7.98
N ARG A 155 -1.43 -11.74 -8.37
CA ARG A 155 -0.56 -11.85 -9.54
C ARG A 155 0.88 -11.82 -9.08
N ILE A 156 1.69 -12.75 -9.54
CA ILE A 156 3.12 -12.82 -9.24
C ILE A 156 3.88 -12.84 -10.57
N MET A 157 4.90 -11.99 -10.67
CA MET A 157 5.73 -11.79 -11.85
C MET A 157 7.18 -11.69 -11.39
N GLY A 158 7.90 -12.82 -11.36
CA GLY A 158 9.25 -12.89 -10.81
C GLY A 158 9.29 -12.46 -9.34
N ASP A 159 10.07 -11.41 -9.06
CA ASP A 159 10.23 -10.85 -7.71
C ASP A 159 9.21 -9.74 -7.37
N SER A 160 8.16 -9.60 -8.17
CA SER A 160 7.05 -8.68 -7.91
C SER A 160 5.74 -9.43 -7.71
N ALA A 161 4.89 -8.94 -6.82
CA ALA A 161 3.54 -9.43 -6.64
C ALA A 161 2.54 -8.28 -6.44
N ALA A 162 1.30 -8.51 -6.85
CA ALA A 162 0.18 -7.61 -6.64
C ALA A 162 -1.02 -8.41 -6.11
N VAL A 163 -1.62 -7.94 -5.02
CA VAL A 163 -2.77 -8.57 -4.38
C VAL A 163 -3.91 -7.56 -4.31
N GLN A 164 -5.04 -7.89 -4.94
CA GLN A 164 -6.27 -7.11 -4.78
C GLN A 164 -6.94 -7.45 -3.45
N VAL A 165 -7.11 -6.43 -2.63
CA VAL A 165 -7.67 -6.49 -1.28
C VAL A 165 -8.97 -5.71 -1.24
N GLN A 166 -9.99 -6.29 -0.63
CA GLN A 166 -11.25 -5.63 -0.33
C GLN A 166 -11.58 -5.78 1.15
N LEU A 167 -11.92 -4.67 1.82
CA LEU A 167 -12.32 -4.68 3.23
C LEU A 167 -13.76 -5.18 3.37
N PHE A 168 -14.06 -5.79 4.52
CA PHE A 168 -15.43 -6.13 4.89
C PHE A 168 -15.69 -5.98 6.38
N GLU A 169 -16.98 -5.93 6.68
CA GLU A 169 -17.57 -5.97 8.00
C GLU A 169 -18.38 -7.26 8.09
N TYR A 170 -18.29 -7.89 9.25
CA TYR A 170 -18.97 -9.16 9.49
C TYR A 170 -20.12 -8.96 10.47
N TYR A 171 -21.32 -9.24 9.99
CA TYR A 171 -22.56 -9.16 10.74
C TYR A 171 -23.11 -10.57 10.96
N PRO A 172 -22.79 -11.23 12.08
CA PRO A 172 -23.14 -12.63 12.31
C PRO A 172 -24.67 -12.88 12.32
N ASP A 173 -25.44 -11.87 12.73
CA ASP A 173 -26.89 -11.94 12.87
C ASP A 173 -27.63 -11.80 11.53
N ASN A 174 -26.93 -11.41 10.46
CA ASN A 174 -27.49 -11.33 9.12
C ASN A 174 -27.63 -12.72 8.47
N GLU A 175 -28.50 -12.82 7.48
CA GLU A 175 -28.58 -13.98 6.59
C GLU A 175 -27.24 -14.27 5.92
N ALA A 176 -26.96 -15.54 5.63
CA ALA A 176 -25.65 -15.99 5.14
C ALA A 176 -25.11 -15.20 3.94
N ALA A 177 -25.97 -14.79 3.01
CA ALA A 177 -25.61 -13.99 1.83
C ALA A 177 -25.17 -12.55 2.16
N SER A 178 -25.63 -12.01 3.30
CA SER A 178 -25.44 -10.61 3.73
C SER A 178 -24.61 -10.49 5.01
N ARG A 179 -23.96 -11.59 5.45
CA ARG A 179 -23.05 -11.58 6.60
C ARG A 179 -21.79 -10.76 6.38
N TYR A 180 -21.40 -10.57 5.12
CA TYR A 180 -20.22 -9.82 4.75
C TYR A 180 -20.65 -8.59 3.96
N TYR A 181 -20.46 -7.42 4.56
CA TYR A 181 -20.71 -6.14 3.90
C TYR A 181 -19.40 -5.58 3.36
N PHE A 182 -19.36 -5.26 2.07
CA PHE A 182 -18.21 -4.69 1.37
C PHE A 182 -18.59 -3.28 0.91
N TRP A 183 -18.04 -2.24 1.53
CA TRP A 183 -18.35 -0.84 1.18
C TRP A 183 -17.27 -0.16 0.35
N GLU A 184 -16.07 -0.73 0.32
CA GLU A 184 -14.92 -0.15 -0.39
C GLU A 184 -14.66 -0.86 -1.71
N THR A 185 -14.26 -0.08 -2.71
CA THR A 185 -13.66 -0.61 -3.94
C THR A 185 -12.35 -1.33 -3.59
N PRO A 186 -12.07 -2.49 -4.21
CA PRO A 186 -10.79 -3.17 -4.02
C PRO A 186 -9.60 -2.27 -4.36
N TYR A 187 -8.51 -2.45 -3.65
CA TYR A 187 -7.24 -1.73 -3.88
C TYR A 187 -6.08 -2.72 -3.93
N THR A 188 -4.92 -2.26 -4.39
CA THR A 188 -3.81 -3.16 -4.70
C THR A 188 -2.70 -3.04 -3.66
N VAL A 189 -2.37 -4.14 -2.99
CA VAL A 189 -1.15 -4.27 -2.18
C VAL A 189 -0.05 -4.84 -3.06
N ARG A 190 1.06 -4.12 -3.18
CA ARG A 190 2.24 -4.55 -3.95
C ARG A 190 3.30 -5.10 -3.02
N LEU A 191 3.90 -6.22 -3.43
CA LEU A 191 5.01 -6.82 -2.72
C LEU A 191 6.20 -7.00 -3.65
N THR A 192 7.40 -6.95 -3.08
CA THR A 192 8.66 -7.26 -3.77
C THR A 192 9.42 -8.32 -2.99
N ARG A 193 10.11 -9.22 -3.69
CA ARG A 193 10.99 -10.20 -3.06
C ARG A 193 12.36 -9.57 -2.85
N ALA A 194 12.86 -9.59 -1.63
CA ALA A 194 14.21 -9.16 -1.29
C ALA A 194 14.81 -10.10 -0.25
N ALA A 195 16.05 -10.55 -0.47
CA ALA A 195 16.74 -11.50 0.40
C ALA A 195 15.90 -12.75 0.75
N GLY A 196 15.13 -13.27 -0.23
CA GLY A 196 14.30 -14.46 -0.06
C GLY A 196 12.96 -14.24 0.67
N ALA A 197 12.64 -13.01 1.10
CA ALA A 197 11.37 -12.67 1.75
C ALA A 197 10.50 -11.78 0.86
N TRP A 198 9.18 -12.00 0.91
CA TRP A 198 8.19 -11.12 0.28
C TRP A 198 7.87 -9.95 1.21
N LEU A 199 8.11 -8.73 0.74
CA LEU A 199 7.93 -7.51 1.51
C LEU A 199 6.85 -6.62 0.87
N ILE A 200 5.93 -6.09 1.67
CA ILE A 200 4.96 -5.07 1.25
C ILE A 200 5.73 -3.81 0.88
N SER A 201 5.72 -3.49 -0.41
CA SER A 201 6.46 -2.37 -0.99
C SER A 201 5.59 -1.17 -1.27
N ASP A 202 4.27 -1.37 -1.41
CA ASP A 202 3.31 -0.30 -1.65
C ASP A 202 1.86 -0.73 -1.36
N ILE A 203 0.99 0.24 -1.07
CA ILE A 203 -0.47 0.07 -1.02
C ILE A 203 -1.10 1.15 -1.87
N ASP A 204 -1.67 0.74 -3.00
CA ASP A 204 -2.13 1.60 -4.06
C ASP A 204 -3.65 1.67 -4.07
N PHE A 205 -4.18 2.85 -3.73
CA PHE A 205 -5.61 3.16 -3.68
C PHE A 205 -6.13 3.83 -4.95
N SER A 206 -5.34 3.95 -6.01
CA SER A 206 -5.75 4.66 -7.24
C SER A 206 -6.91 4.00 -8.00
N ASP A 207 -7.17 2.73 -7.70
CA ASP A 207 -8.32 1.96 -8.17
C ASP A 207 -9.62 2.29 -7.42
N LYS A 208 -9.57 3.02 -6.28
CA LYS A 208 -10.75 3.45 -5.50
C LYS A 208 -11.45 4.70 -6.07
N ARG A 209 -11.53 4.83 -7.40
CA ARG A 209 -12.21 5.96 -8.06
C ARG A 209 -13.68 5.68 -8.34
#